data_AF-A0A850EL73-F1
#
_entry.id   AF-A0A850EL73-F1
#
_cell.length_a   1.000
_cell.length_b   1.000
_cell.length_c   1.000
_cell.angle_alpha   90.00
_cell.angle_beta   90.00
_cell.angle_gamma   90.00
#
_symmetry.space_group_name_H-M   'P 1'
#
loop_
_entity.id
_entity.type
_entity.pdbx_description
1 polymer ?
#
loop_
_entity_poly.entity_id
_entity_poly.type
_entity_poly.pdbx_seq_one_letter_code
_entity_poly.pdbx_strand_id
1 'polypeptide(L)'
;MRNTWIVYQKEMLETARTYKLIWIPVVFILLGAMQPIITYYMPEILQAANNVPQGILEGYVMPGAGTVMSQALGQYSTIGILVLVLVAMNSLSGERYNGSAELVLSKPVSPAGFVIAKWAGLFTILFLALGLGVASALYYTEQLIGSLPWMDVVAAAALYGIWLLCALSLTLLFSAFLRAPAAAFLSLLSSAGMALADSLMPSWFQWTPAALPGLSARLLSEGREAVGVNLSPCLSAALLILFCVAGASTLMGRNKLPK
;
A
#
# COMPACT_ATOMS: atom_id res chain seq x y z
N MET A 1 -18.85 20.65 0.20
CA MET A 1 -18.49 19.60 -0.79
C MET A 1 -17.82 20.18 -2.05
N ARG A 2 -18.39 21.21 -2.70
CA ARG A 2 -17.78 21.82 -3.91
C ARG A 2 -16.33 22.28 -3.74
N ASN A 3 -15.99 22.89 -2.59
CA ASN A 3 -14.62 23.37 -2.34
C ASN A 3 -13.61 22.22 -2.14
N THR A 4 -14.01 21.13 -1.48
CA THR A 4 -13.19 19.93 -1.31
C THR A 4 -12.86 19.26 -2.64
N TRP A 5 -13.82 19.21 -3.56
CA TRP A 5 -13.63 18.67 -4.90
C TRP A 5 -12.60 19.47 -5.70
N ILE A 6 -12.63 20.81 -5.60
CA ILE A 6 -11.65 21.68 -6.27
C ILE A 6 -10.24 21.43 -5.74
N VAL A 7 -10.09 21.24 -4.42
CA VAL A 7 -8.80 20.89 -3.82
C VAL A 7 -8.34 19.53 -4.32
N TYR A 8 -9.21 18.53 -4.40
CA TYR A 8 -8.87 17.22 -4.95
C TYR A 8 -8.39 17.32 -6.42
N GLN A 9 -9.07 18.10 -7.25
CA GLN A 9 -8.64 18.34 -8.63
C GLN A 9 -7.25 18.98 -8.70
N LYS A 10 -6.95 19.94 -7.81
CA LYS A 10 -5.62 20.52 -7.67
C LYS A 10 -4.58 19.46 -7.30
N GLU A 11 -4.86 18.59 -6.33
CA GLU A 11 -3.95 17.51 -5.93
C GLU A 11 -3.70 16.50 -7.08
N MET A 12 -4.74 16.20 -7.88
CA MET A 12 -4.59 15.34 -9.06
C MET A 12 -3.79 15.99 -10.18
N LEU A 13 -3.95 17.30 -10.40
CA LEU A 13 -3.12 18.05 -11.33
C LEU A 13 -1.65 18.09 -10.87
N GLU A 14 -1.39 18.29 -9.58
CA GLU A 14 -0.03 18.22 -9.04
C GLU A 14 0.57 16.83 -9.25
N THR A 15 -0.20 15.79 -8.91
CA THR A 15 0.22 14.39 -9.08
C THR A 15 0.55 14.06 -10.54
N ALA A 16 -0.25 14.56 -11.48
CA ALA A 16 0.02 14.42 -12.91
C ALA A 16 1.29 15.18 -13.34
N ARG A 17 1.46 16.44 -12.90
CA ARG A 17 2.61 17.29 -13.26
C ARG A 17 3.93 16.82 -12.64
N THR A 18 3.89 16.17 -11.49
CA THR A 18 5.07 15.53 -10.87
C THR A 18 5.30 14.10 -11.39
N TYR A 19 4.59 13.67 -12.43
CA TYR A 19 4.69 12.32 -13.02
C TYR A 19 4.39 11.17 -12.06
N LYS A 20 3.87 11.45 -10.85
CA LYS A 20 3.54 10.44 -9.82
C LYS A 20 2.50 9.43 -10.35
N LEU A 21 1.57 9.87 -11.21
CA LEU A 21 0.60 8.99 -11.86
C LEU A 21 1.23 7.99 -12.84
N ILE A 22 2.46 8.20 -13.29
CA ILE A 22 3.12 7.32 -14.26
C ILE A 22 4.14 6.43 -13.56
N TRP A 23 5.08 7.03 -12.82
CA TRP A 23 6.19 6.24 -12.28
C TRP A 23 5.76 5.31 -11.14
N ILE A 24 4.76 5.69 -10.31
CA ILE A 24 4.31 4.83 -9.19
C ILE A 24 3.64 3.56 -9.73
N PRO A 25 2.66 3.62 -10.66
CA PRO A 25 2.12 2.40 -11.25
C PRO A 25 3.16 1.57 -11.99
N VAL A 26 4.13 2.19 -12.68
CA VAL A 26 5.24 1.45 -13.33
C VAL A 26 6.02 0.63 -12.31
N VAL A 27 6.37 1.20 -11.15
CA VAL A 27 7.06 0.44 -10.09
C VAL A 27 6.20 -0.73 -9.60
N PHE A 28 4.90 -0.52 -9.40
CA PHE A 28 3.99 -1.59 -8.97
C PHE A 28 3.82 -2.70 -10.02
N ILE A 29 3.77 -2.35 -11.31
CA ILE A 29 3.75 -3.29 -12.44
C ILE A 29 5.01 -4.15 -12.44
N LEU A 30 6.18 -3.53 -12.27
CA LEU A 30 7.47 -4.23 -12.23
C LEU A 30 7.52 -5.19 -11.05
N LEU A 31 7.20 -4.72 -9.84
CA LEU A 31 7.16 -5.58 -8.64
C LEU A 31 6.19 -6.76 -8.80
N GLY A 32 5.01 -6.52 -9.37
CA GLY A 32 4.02 -7.57 -9.63
C GLY A 32 4.49 -8.60 -10.64
N ALA A 33 5.13 -8.16 -11.73
CA ALA A 33 5.67 -9.05 -12.76
C ALA A 33 6.92 -9.83 -12.31
N MET A 34 7.74 -9.24 -11.42
CA MET A 34 9.01 -9.82 -11.02
C MET A 34 8.85 -11.22 -10.42
N GLN A 35 7.88 -11.42 -9.53
CA GLN A 35 7.73 -12.69 -8.83
C GLN A 35 7.42 -13.88 -9.76
N PRO A 36 6.40 -13.84 -10.64
CA PRO A 36 6.12 -14.96 -11.54
C PRO A 36 7.25 -15.22 -12.54
N ILE A 37 7.87 -14.16 -13.07
CA ILE A 37 9.01 -14.30 -13.99
C ILE A 37 10.18 -14.98 -13.31
N ILE A 38 10.60 -14.49 -12.12
CA ILE A 38 11.74 -15.07 -11.38
C ILE A 38 11.45 -16.53 -11.01
N THR A 39 10.21 -16.80 -10.59
CA THR A 39 9.80 -18.15 -10.18
C THR A 39 9.88 -19.13 -11.35
N TYR A 40 9.36 -18.75 -12.52
CA TYR A 40 9.38 -19.60 -13.71
C TYR A 40 10.80 -19.90 -14.18
N TYR A 41 11.66 -18.87 -14.23
CA TYR A 41 13.06 -19.01 -14.68
C TYR A 41 14.01 -19.47 -13.56
N MET A 42 13.51 -19.81 -12.37
CA MET A 42 14.36 -20.19 -11.25
C MET A 42 15.26 -21.40 -11.55
N PRO A 43 14.77 -22.48 -12.19
CA PRO A 43 15.64 -23.60 -12.56
C PRO A 43 16.80 -23.20 -13.47
N GLU A 44 16.54 -22.35 -14.47
CA GLU A 44 17.57 -21.86 -15.41
C GLU A 44 18.58 -20.95 -14.71
N ILE A 45 18.13 -20.08 -13.80
CA ILE A 45 19.00 -19.24 -12.98
C ILE A 45 19.91 -20.09 -12.10
N LEU A 46 19.38 -21.18 -11.52
CA LEU A 46 20.16 -22.11 -10.71
C LEU A 46 21.15 -22.92 -11.55
N GLN A 47 20.80 -23.32 -12.77
CA GLN A 47 21.71 -24.01 -13.69
C GLN A 47 22.86 -23.10 -14.16
N ALA A 48 22.59 -21.81 -14.37
CA ALA A 48 23.61 -20.83 -14.72
C ALA A 48 24.55 -20.50 -13.54
N ALA A 49 24.14 -20.80 -12.31
CA ALA A 49 24.97 -20.65 -11.12
C ALA A 49 25.93 -21.84 -10.98
N ASN A 50 27.21 -21.63 -11.30
CA ASN A 50 28.29 -22.64 -11.33
C ASN A 50 28.51 -23.48 -10.04
N ASN A 51 27.79 -23.23 -8.93
CA ASN A 51 28.01 -23.84 -7.61
C ASN A 51 26.72 -24.35 -6.92
N VAL A 52 25.66 -24.68 -7.66
CA VAL A 52 24.44 -25.25 -7.06
C VAL A 52 24.60 -26.76 -6.88
N PRO A 53 24.48 -27.31 -5.65
CA PRO A 53 24.45 -28.76 -5.42
C PRO A 53 23.36 -29.43 -6.28
N GLN A 54 23.70 -30.53 -6.95
CA GLN A 54 22.78 -31.24 -7.87
C GLN A 54 21.43 -31.58 -7.21
N GLY A 55 21.42 -31.90 -5.91
CA GLY A 55 20.19 -32.17 -5.16
C GLY A 55 19.22 -31.00 -5.00
N ILE A 56 19.65 -29.75 -5.18
CA ILE A 56 18.75 -28.56 -5.18
C ILE A 56 18.07 -28.40 -6.54
N LEU A 57 18.75 -28.72 -7.64
CA LEU A 57 18.19 -28.67 -8.98
C LEU A 57 17.16 -29.79 -9.20
N GLU A 58 17.49 -31.00 -8.76
CA GLU A 58 16.62 -32.18 -8.91
C GLU A 58 15.39 -32.15 -7.98
N GLY A 59 15.48 -31.41 -6.86
CA GLY A 59 14.40 -31.28 -5.88
C GLY A 59 13.51 -30.05 -6.06
N TYR A 60 13.75 -29.20 -7.06
CA TYR A 60 12.95 -27.98 -7.25
C TYR A 60 11.55 -28.31 -7.76
N VAL A 61 10.54 -28.01 -6.95
CA VAL A 61 9.13 -28.08 -7.35
C VAL A 61 8.62 -26.66 -7.54
N MET A 62 8.11 -26.37 -8.73
CA MET A 62 7.54 -25.06 -9.02
C MET A 62 6.36 -24.78 -8.06
N PRO A 63 6.37 -23.65 -7.35
CA PRO A 63 5.27 -23.30 -6.46
C PRO A 63 4.00 -23.02 -7.26
N GLY A 64 2.84 -23.34 -6.69
CA GLY A 64 1.55 -23.13 -7.33
C GLY A 64 1.24 -21.64 -7.59
N ALA A 65 0.33 -21.38 -8.52
CA ALA A 65 -0.03 -20.02 -8.93
C ALA A 65 -0.49 -19.13 -7.74
N GLY A 66 -1.21 -19.70 -6.77
CA GLY A 66 -1.67 -18.98 -5.57
C GLY A 66 -0.54 -18.53 -4.65
N THR A 67 0.48 -19.37 -4.46
CA THR A 67 1.63 -19.03 -3.62
C THR A 67 2.50 -17.99 -4.31
N VAL A 68 2.71 -18.09 -5.62
CA VAL A 68 3.44 -17.07 -6.40
C VAL A 68 2.74 -15.71 -6.35
N MET A 69 1.42 -15.69 -6.52
CA MET A 69 0.63 -14.46 -6.43
C MET A 69 0.71 -13.85 -5.02
N SER A 70 0.66 -14.68 -3.96
CA SER A 70 0.81 -14.22 -2.58
C SER A 70 2.19 -13.60 -2.31
N GLN A 71 3.24 -14.19 -2.89
CA GLN A 71 4.61 -13.66 -2.79
C GLN A 71 4.75 -12.34 -3.55
N ALA A 72 4.12 -12.22 -4.74
CA ALA A 72 4.10 -10.98 -5.52
C ALA A 72 3.46 -9.84 -4.74
N LEU A 73 2.27 -10.08 -4.15
CA LEU A 73 1.63 -9.13 -3.25
C LEU A 73 2.50 -8.81 -2.04
N GLY A 74 3.15 -9.82 -1.46
CA GLY A 74 4.08 -9.68 -0.33
C GLY A 74 5.15 -8.60 -0.54
N GLN A 75 5.66 -8.43 -1.76
CA GLN A 75 6.65 -7.39 -2.08
C GLN A 75 6.10 -5.97 -1.89
N TYR A 76 4.78 -5.77 -1.99
CA TYR A 76 4.18 -4.47 -1.75
C TYR A 76 4.22 -4.05 -0.27
N SER A 77 4.30 -4.98 0.69
CA SER A 77 4.48 -4.62 2.11
C SER A 77 5.86 -4.06 2.42
N THR A 78 6.87 -4.37 1.60
CA THR A 78 8.22 -3.81 1.76
C THR A 78 8.41 -2.63 0.83
N ILE A 79 8.56 -2.89 -0.47
CA ILE A 79 8.90 -1.86 -1.46
C ILE A 79 7.68 -0.98 -1.76
N GLY A 80 6.49 -1.57 -1.85
CA GLY A 80 5.26 -0.81 -2.11
C GLY A 80 4.97 0.24 -1.03
N ILE A 81 5.00 -0.15 0.25
CA ILE A 81 4.85 0.78 1.38
C ILE A 81 5.93 1.86 1.34
N LEU A 82 7.20 1.50 1.11
CA LEU A 82 8.28 2.49 1.03
C LEU A 82 8.00 3.55 -0.04
N VAL A 83 7.64 3.14 -1.25
CA VAL A 83 7.31 4.04 -2.37
C VAL A 83 6.13 4.95 -2.01
N LEU A 84 5.06 4.37 -1.45
CA LEU A 84 3.86 5.10 -1.07
C LEU A 84 4.14 6.13 0.05
N VAL A 85 4.91 5.74 1.06
CA VAL A 85 5.33 6.63 2.15
C VAL A 85 6.15 7.80 1.61
N LEU A 86 7.10 7.55 0.71
CA LEU A 86 7.93 8.61 0.12
C LEU A 86 7.10 9.62 -0.69
N VAL A 87 6.03 9.15 -1.33
CA VAL A 87 5.09 10.02 -2.06
C VAL A 87 4.21 10.82 -1.09
N ALA A 88 3.77 10.18 0.00
CA ALA A 88 2.85 10.78 0.96
C ALA A 88 3.53 11.67 2.01
N MET A 89 4.82 11.47 2.30
CA MET A 89 5.52 12.16 3.40
C MET A 89 5.50 13.68 3.27
N ASN A 90 5.53 14.20 2.03
CA ASN A 90 5.51 15.63 1.74
C ASN A 90 4.10 16.22 1.56
N SER A 91 3.05 15.40 1.64
CA SER A 91 1.68 15.83 1.31
C SER A 91 1.18 16.99 2.17
N LEU A 92 1.41 16.94 3.49
CA LEU A 92 1.03 18.00 4.43
C LEU A 92 2.23 18.79 4.93
N SER A 93 3.36 18.12 5.21
CA SER A 93 4.56 18.80 5.67
C SER A 93 5.11 19.77 4.63
N GLY A 94 5.10 19.40 3.34
CA GLY A 94 5.59 20.27 2.27
C GLY A 94 4.83 21.60 2.22
N GLU A 95 3.50 21.54 2.32
CA GLU A 95 2.69 22.76 2.29
C GLU A 95 2.81 23.60 3.56
N ARG A 96 3.03 22.97 4.72
CA ARG A 96 3.28 23.65 6.00
C ARG A 96 4.63 24.36 6.03
N TYR A 97 5.70 23.70 5.56
CA TYR A 97 7.05 24.29 5.58
C TYR A 97 7.25 25.34 4.48
N ASN A 98 6.53 25.23 3.35
CA ASN A 98 6.61 26.21 2.27
C ASN A 98 5.63 27.39 2.45
N GLY A 99 4.88 27.47 3.56
CA GLY A 99 3.89 28.53 3.83
C GLY A 99 2.63 28.49 2.94
N SER A 100 2.59 27.65 1.91
CA SER A 100 1.45 27.52 0.99
C SER A 100 0.15 27.07 1.65
N ALA A 101 0.24 26.36 2.80
CA ALA A 101 -0.94 25.97 3.58
C ALA A 101 -1.75 27.19 4.06
N GLU A 102 -1.09 28.30 4.39
CA GLU A 102 -1.75 29.55 4.80
C GLU A 102 -2.53 30.19 3.65
N LEU A 103 -1.95 30.20 2.46
CA LEU A 103 -2.60 30.74 1.25
C LEU A 103 -3.84 29.94 0.86
N VAL A 104 -3.81 28.62 1.05
CA VAL A 104 -4.95 27.73 0.75
C VAL A 104 -6.04 27.81 1.82
N LEU A 105 -5.66 27.85 3.10
CA LEU A 105 -6.61 27.93 4.22
C LEU A 105 -7.19 29.33 4.44
N SER A 106 -6.63 30.37 3.81
CA SER A 106 -7.25 31.69 3.72
C SER A 106 -8.55 31.70 2.89
N LYS A 107 -8.72 30.69 2.02
CA LYS A 107 -9.96 30.45 1.28
C LYS A 107 -10.95 29.68 2.16
N PRO A 108 -12.28 29.77 1.92
CA PRO A 108 -13.30 29.13 2.76
C PRO A 108 -13.33 27.59 2.56
N VAL A 109 -12.25 26.92 2.94
CA VAL A 109 -12.08 25.47 2.91
C VAL A 109 -11.86 25.00 4.34
N SER A 110 -12.68 24.06 4.80
CA SER A 110 -12.48 23.48 6.13
C SER A 110 -11.18 22.67 6.18
N PRO A 111 -10.45 22.65 7.31
CA PRO A 111 -9.26 21.82 7.48
C PRO A 111 -9.52 20.34 7.18
N ALA A 112 -10.70 19.84 7.56
CA ALA A 112 -11.14 18.48 7.24
C ALA A 112 -11.32 18.26 5.74
N GLY A 113 -11.93 19.21 5.01
CA GLY A 113 -12.09 19.13 3.56
C GLY A 113 -10.76 19.11 2.83
N PHE A 114 -9.78 19.87 3.30
CA PHE A 114 -8.43 19.88 2.76
C PHE A 114 -7.70 18.54 2.96
N VAL A 115 -7.75 17.98 4.17
CA VAL A 115 -7.12 16.69 4.50
C VAL A 115 -7.78 15.54 3.73
N ILE A 116 -9.11 15.51 3.65
CA ILE A 116 -9.86 14.49 2.90
C ILE A 116 -9.50 14.53 1.42
N ALA A 117 -9.35 15.71 0.83
CA ALA A 117 -8.93 15.85 -0.57
C ALA A 117 -7.53 15.25 -0.82
N LYS A 118 -6.57 15.50 0.08
CA LYS A 118 -5.23 14.92 -0.01
C LYS A 118 -5.24 13.41 0.15
N TRP A 119 -5.97 12.92 1.14
CA TRP A 119 -6.13 11.48 1.35
C TRP A 119 -6.77 10.80 0.13
N ALA A 120 -7.82 11.38 -0.46
CA ALA A 120 -8.46 10.88 -1.67
C ALA A 120 -7.50 10.88 -2.87
N GLY A 121 -6.63 11.88 -2.98
CA GLY A 121 -5.57 11.91 -4.00
C GLY A 121 -4.60 10.75 -3.86
N LEU A 122 -4.08 10.52 -2.65
CA LEU A 122 -3.21 9.37 -2.35
C LEU A 122 -3.92 8.04 -2.58
N PHE A 123 -5.19 7.92 -2.22
CA PHE A 123 -6.01 6.74 -2.49
C PHE A 123 -6.15 6.46 -3.99
N THR A 124 -6.33 7.49 -4.81
CA THR A 124 -6.42 7.34 -6.28
C THR A 124 -5.13 6.77 -6.85
N ILE A 125 -3.98 7.27 -6.40
CA ILE A 125 -2.66 6.78 -6.81
C ILE A 125 -2.50 5.31 -6.41
N LEU A 126 -2.81 4.98 -5.15
CA LEU A 126 -2.75 3.61 -4.65
C LEU A 126 -3.63 2.67 -5.47
N PHE A 127 -4.87 3.07 -5.72
CA PHE A 127 -5.84 2.26 -6.46
C PHE A 127 -5.36 1.93 -7.88
N LEU A 128 -4.85 2.95 -8.60
CA LEU A 128 -4.31 2.76 -9.94
C LEU A 128 -3.04 1.91 -9.94
N ALA A 129 -2.10 2.20 -9.04
CA ALA A 129 -0.83 1.48 -8.95
C ALA A 129 -1.03 0.01 -8.56
N LEU A 130 -1.83 -0.24 -7.53
CA LEU A 130 -2.14 -1.60 -7.09
C LEU A 130 -2.95 -2.35 -8.14
N GLY A 131 -3.94 -1.72 -8.78
CA GLY A 131 -4.74 -2.33 -9.84
C GLY A 131 -3.89 -2.79 -11.01
N LEU A 132 -2.99 -1.93 -11.52
CA LEU A 132 -2.07 -2.29 -12.60
C LEU A 132 -1.00 -3.30 -12.17
N GLY A 133 -0.50 -3.19 -10.93
CA GLY A 133 0.46 -4.13 -10.36
C GLY A 133 -0.09 -5.55 -10.24
N VAL A 134 -1.30 -5.68 -9.69
CA VAL A 134 -2.02 -6.95 -9.55
C VAL A 134 -2.40 -7.52 -10.92
N ALA A 135 -2.85 -6.67 -11.86
CA ALA A 135 -3.15 -7.10 -13.22
C ALA A 135 -1.91 -7.67 -13.93
N SER A 136 -0.75 -7.02 -13.76
CA SER A 136 0.53 -7.51 -14.24
C SER A 136 0.92 -8.86 -13.62
N ALA A 137 0.84 -8.97 -12.29
CA ALA A 137 1.13 -10.21 -11.57
C ALA A 137 0.21 -11.36 -12.02
N LEU A 138 -1.09 -11.11 -12.16
CA LEU A 138 -2.06 -12.08 -12.63
C LEU A 138 -1.76 -12.53 -14.07
N TYR A 139 -1.51 -11.58 -14.97
CA TYR A 139 -1.22 -11.87 -16.37
C TYR A 139 -0.02 -12.82 -16.53
N TYR A 140 1.08 -12.52 -15.83
CA TYR A 140 2.27 -13.38 -15.89
C TYR A 140 2.08 -14.71 -15.15
N THR A 141 1.36 -14.72 -14.03
CA THR A 141 1.11 -15.96 -13.28
C THR A 141 0.24 -16.94 -14.08
N GLU A 142 -0.82 -16.45 -14.73
CA GLU A 142 -1.69 -17.24 -15.61
C GLU A 142 -0.92 -17.84 -16.78
N GLN A 143 -0.05 -17.06 -17.42
CA GLN A 143 0.70 -17.54 -18.60
C GLN A 143 1.84 -18.51 -18.25
N LEU A 144 2.56 -18.26 -17.15
CA LEU A 144 3.80 -18.98 -16.85
C LEU A 144 3.59 -20.18 -15.92
N ILE A 145 2.63 -20.11 -14.99
CA ILE A 145 2.55 -21.06 -13.87
C ILE A 145 1.22 -21.82 -13.88
N GLY A 146 0.11 -21.11 -13.99
CA GLY A 146 -1.21 -21.74 -14.02
C GLY A 146 -2.34 -20.79 -13.64
N SER A 147 -3.56 -21.31 -13.75
CA SER A 147 -4.76 -20.48 -13.61
C SER A 147 -5.17 -20.25 -12.16
N LEU A 148 -5.65 -19.04 -11.88
CA LEU A 148 -6.19 -18.60 -10.61
C LEU A 148 -7.57 -17.96 -10.82
N PRO A 149 -8.57 -18.27 -9.96
CA PRO A 149 -9.85 -17.59 -10.02
C PRO A 149 -9.69 -16.07 -9.83
N TRP A 150 -10.06 -15.31 -10.85
CA TRP A 150 -9.95 -13.84 -10.87
C TRP A 150 -10.64 -13.15 -9.68
N MET A 151 -11.73 -13.75 -9.18
CA MET A 151 -12.47 -13.22 -8.02
C MET A 151 -11.64 -13.26 -6.74
N ASP A 152 -10.87 -14.33 -6.54
CA ASP A 152 -10.02 -14.50 -5.35
C ASP A 152 -8.84 -13.53 -5.42
N VAL A 153 -8.31 -13.29 -6.62
CA VAL A 153 -7.27 -12.29 -6.88
C VAL A 153 -7.75 -10.88 -6.56
N VAL A 154 -8.93 -10.49 -7.03
CA VAL A 154 -9.52 -9.17 -6.75
C VAL A 154 -9.79 -9.00 -5.26
N ALA A 155 -10.34 -10.02 -4.60
CA ALA A 155 -10.58 -9.98 -3.16
C ALA A 155 -9.29 -9.91 -2.34
N ALA A 156 -8.25 -10.66 -2.72
CA ALA A 156 -6.94 -10.60 -2.07
C ALA A 156 -6.29 -9.23 -2.26
N ALA A 157 -6.35 -8.67 -3.48
CA ALA A 157 -5.86 -7.34 -3.79
C ALA A 157 -6.61 -6.26 -3.00
N ALA A 158 -7.93 -6.39 -2.81
CA ALA A 158 -8.71 -5.45 -2.00
C ALA A 158 -8.27 -5.47 -0.53
N LEU A 159 -8.11 -6.65 0.08
CA LEU A 159 -7.61 -6.79 1.45
C LEU A 159 -6.21 -6.18 1.59
N TYR A 160 -5.33 -6.44 0.63
CA TYR A 160 -3.99 -5.87 0.60
C TYR A 160 -4.00 -4.35 0.42
N GLY A 161 -4.89 -3.84 -0.43
CA GLY A 161 -5.07 -2.42 -0.67
C GLY A 161 -5.51 -1.67 0.59
N ILE A 162 -6.36 -2.29 1.42
CA ILE A 162 -6.75 -1.72 2.73
C ILE A 162 -5.53 -1.58 3.65
N TRP A 163 -4.64 -2.58 3.69
CA TRP A 163 -3.41 -2.51 4.47
C TRP A 163 -2.48 -1.37 3.98
N LEU A 164 -2.25 -1.27 2.68
CA LEU A 164 -1.45 -0.17 2.11
C LEU A 164 -2.07 1.20 2.37
N LEU A 165 -3.41 1.28 2.38
CA LEU A 165 -4.15 2.50 2.69
C LEU A 165 -4.02 2.90 4.17
N CYS A 166 -3.95 1.93 5.09
CA CYS A 166 -3.62 2.19 6.49
C CYS A 166 -2.23 2.82 6.62
N ALA A 167 -1.22 2.27 5.94
CA ALA A 167 0.14 2.83 5.94
C ALA A 167 0.17 4.27 5.41
N LEU A 168 -0.51 4.54 4.28
CA LEU A 168 -0.66 5.90 3.74
C LEU A 168 -1.36 6.86 4.71
N SER A 169 -2.39 6.38 5.40
CA SER A 169 -3.15 7.19 6.37
C SER A 169 -2.27 7.55 7.58
N LEU A 170 -1.43 6.63 8.06
CA LEU A 170 -0.42 6.89 9.09
C LEU A 170 0.60 7.93 8.62
N THR A 171 1.13 7.81 7.41
CA THR A 171 2.07 8.80 6.85
C THR A 171 1.44 10.18 6.76
N LEU A 172 0.18 10.25 6.34
CA LEU A 172 -0.55 11.51 6.26
C LEU A 172 -0.74 12.12 7.66
N LEU A 173 -1.12 11.32 8.66
CA LEU A 173 -1.21 11.77 10.05
C LEU A 173 0.12 12.34 10.56
N PHE A 174 1.23 11.62 10.37
CA PHE A 174 2.54 12.08 10.82
C PHE A 174 3.04 13.32 10.07
N SER A 175 2.75 13.43 8.77
CA SER A 175 3.06 14.60 7.94
C SER A 175 2.30 15.86 8.42
N ALA A 176 1.16 15.69 9.10
CA ALA A 176 0.37 16.80 9.64
C ALA A 176 1.06 17.57 10.77
N PHE A 177 2.03 16.98 11.50
CA PHE A 177 2.74 17.66 12.59
C PHE A 177 4.28 17.61 12.49
N LEU A 178 4.86 16.63 11.82
CA LEU A 178 6.32 16.46 11.68
C LEU A 178 6.91 17.00 10.37
N ARG A 179 8.25 17.03 10.28
CA ARG A 179 9.00 17.21 9.02
C ARG A 179 8.90 15.97 8.15
N ALA A 180 9.00 16.15 6.82
CA ALA A 180 8.82 15.06 5.86
C ALA A 180 9.69 13.81 6.16
N PRO A 181 11.00 13.92 6.45
CA PRO A 181 11.80 12.73 6.75
C PRO A 181 11.38 12.02 8.03
N ALA A 182 11.00 12.78 9.07
CA ALA A 182 10.54 12.23 10.34
C ALA A 182 9.16 11.56 10.21
N ALA A 183 8.27 12.15 9.41
CA ALA A 183 6.96 11.57 9.11
C ALA A 183 7.09 10.23 8.37
N ALA A 184 8.00 10.16 7.37
CA ALA A 184 8.29 8.92 6.66
C ALA A 184 8.81 7.85 7.62
N PHE A 185 9.84 8.16 8.40
CA PHE A 185 10.46 7.20 9.33
C PHE A 185 9.46 6.64 10.34
N LEU A 186 8.66 7.49 10.98
CA LEU A 186 7.67 7.03 11.97
C LEU A 186 6.52 6.25 11.34
N SER A 187 6.09 6.58 10.12
CA SER A 187 5.09 5.78 9.40
C SER A 187 5.60 4.39 9.02
N LEU A 188 6.87 4.29 8.61
CA LEU A 188 7.50 3.00 8.32
C LEU A 188 7.72 2.19 9.59
N LEU A 189 8.22 2.83 10.65
CA LEU A 189 8.45 2.17 11.93
C LEU A 189 7.15 1.64 12.54
N SER A 190 6.07 2.42 12.49
CA SER A 190 4.75 1.97 12.98
C SER A 190 4.19 0.84 12.13
N SER A 191 4.23 0.94 10.80
CA SER A 191 3.74 -0.11 9.90
C SER A 191 4.53 -1.42 10.07
N ALA A 192 5.86 -1.32 10.13
CA ALA A 192 6.75 -2.47 10.37
C ALA A 192 6.54 -3.04 11.77
N GLY A 193 6.39 -2.19 12.79
CA GLY A 193 6.11 -2.62 14.16
C GLY A 193 4.80 -3.40 14.28
N MET A 194 3.75 -2.97 13.58
CA MET A 194 2.48 -3.70 13.52
C MET A 194 2.62 -5.04 12.79
N ALA A 195 3.34 -5.08 11.66
CA ALA A 195 3.59 -6.32 10.92
C ALA A 195 4.42 -7.33 11.75
N LEU A 196 5.43 -6.85 12.47
CA LEU A 196 6.23 -7.68 13.37
C LEU A 196 5.41 -8.19 14.56
N ALA A 197 4.57 -7.34 15.16
CA ALA A 197 3.69 -7.74 16.26
C ALA A 197 2.72 -8.86 15.85
N ASP A 198 2.12 -8.76 14.66
CA ASP A 198 1.26 -9.80 14.09
C ASP A 198 2.04 -11.10 13.83
N SER A 199 3.25 -10.99 13.27
CA SER A 199 4.10 -12.16 13.00
C SER A 199 4.57 -12.88 14.27
N LEU A 200 4.83 -12.16 15.36
CA LEU A 200 5.35 -12.73 16.62
C LEU A 200 4.25 -13.29 17.52
N MET A 201 3.07 -12.67 17.53
CA MET A 201 1.95 -13.07 18.39
C MET A 201 0.63 -13.13 17.59
N PRO A 202 0.50 -14.06 16.64
CA PRO A 202 -0.64 -14.09 15.74
C PRO A 202 -1.97 -14.14 16.48
N SER A 203 -2.10 -14.96 17.53
CA SER A 203 -3.36 -15.15 18.28
C SER A 203 -3.90 -13.90 18.96
N TRP A 204 -3.04 -12.94 19.33
CA TRP A 204 -3.45 -11.70 20.00
C TRP A 204 -3.70 -10.56 19.01
N PHE A 205 -3.07 -10.61 17.83
CA PHE A 205 -3.06 -9.53 16.84
C PHE A 205 -3.92 -9.81 15.58
N GLN A 206 -4.64 -10.93 15.53
CA GLN A 206 -5.52 -11.29 14.39
C GLN A 206 -6.55 -10.21 14.04
N TRP A 207 -6.94 -9.36 14.99
CA TRP A 207 -7.91 -8.29 14.77
C TRP A 207 -7.29 -7.02 14.19
N THR A 208 -5.96 -6.94 14.09
CA THR A 208 -5.26 -5.73 13.64
C THR A 208 -5.14 -5.66 12.11
N PRO A 209 -4.95 -4.46 11.53
CA PRO A 209 -4.81 -4.31 10.09
C PRO A 209 -3.62 -5.07 9.50
N ALA A 210 -2.60 -5.34 10.32
CA ALA A 210 -1.41 -6.09 9.93
C ALA A 210 -1.68 -7.57 9.60
N ALA A 211 -2.84 -8.11 10.01
CA ALA A 211 -3.26 -9.45 9.63
C ALA A 211 -3.81 -9.54 8.18
N LEU A 212 -4.13 -8.40 7.55
CA LEU A 212 -4.74 -8.36 6.20
C LEU A 212 -3.86 -8.97 5.10
N PRO A 213 -2.54 -8.72 5.04
CA PRO A 213 -1.64 -9.43 4.12
C PRO A 213 -1.68 -10.95 4.32
N GLY A 214 -1.69 -11.43 5.56
CA GLY A 214 -1.80 -12.86 5.86
C GLY A 214 -3.11 -13.47 5.38
N LEU A 215 -4.24 -12.77 5.58
CA LEU A 215 -5.54 -13.18 5.06
C LEU A 215 -5.58 -13.19 3.53
N SER A 216 -4.96 -12.20 2.88
CA SER A 216 -4.87 -12.15 1.42
C SER A 216 -4.06 -13.33 0.86
N ALA A 217 -2.99 -13.74 1.55
CA ALA A 217 -2.18 -14.88 1.14
C ALA A 217 -2.95 -16.19 1.28
N ARG A 218 -3.66 -16.39 2.40
CA ARG A 218 -4.54 -17.55 2.62
C ARG A 218 -5.65 -17.64 1.59
N LEU A 219 -6.24 -16.50 1.22
CA LEU A 219 -7.28 -16.44 0.20
C LEU A 219 -6.78 -16.94 -1.16
N LEU A 220 -5.54 -16.62 -1.52
CA LEU A 220 -4.93 -17.05 -2.77
C LEU A 220 -4.47 -18.50 -2.76
N SER A 221 -4.11 -19.06 -1.60
CA SER A 221 -3.65 -20.44 -1.48
C SER A 221 -4.77 -21.45 -1.24
N GLU A 222 -5.77 -21.09 -0.42
CA GLU A 222 -6.83 -21.99 0.05
C GLU A 222 -8.19 -21.71 -0.62
N GLY A 223 -8.33 -20.55 -1.28
CA GLY A 223 -9.57 -20.13 -1.94
C GLY A 223 -10.58 -19.50 -0.98
N ARG A 224 -11.56 -18.80 -1.55
CA ARG A 224 -12.57 -18.03 -0.79
C ARG A 224 -13.51 -18.86 0.08
N GLU A 225 -13.77 -20.12 -0.29
CA GLU A 225 -14.67 -21.00 0.46
C GLU A 225 -14.04 -21.51 1.76
N ALA A 226 -12.71 -21.58 1.83
CA ALA A 226 -11.97 -21.99 3.03
C ALA A 226 -11.74 -20.83 4.00
N VAL A 227 -11.63 -19.61 3.50
CA VAL A 227 -11.41 -18.41 4.32
C VAL A 227 -12.73 -17.92 4.90
N GLY A 228 -12.99 -18.27 6.18
CA GLY A 228 -14.10 -17.71 6.94
C GLY A 228 -14.10 -16.18 6.94
N VAL A 229 -15.28 -15.56 6.94
CA VAL A 229 -15.47 -14.11 6.83
C VAL A 229 -15.10 -13.40 8.14
N ASN A 230 -13.81 -13.35 8.47
CA ASN A 230 -13.30 -12.60 9.61
C ASN A 230 -13.20 -11.10 9.26
N LEU A 231 -14.26 -10.35 9.58
CA LEU A 231 -14.34 -8.90 9.32
C LEU A 231 -13.57 -8.04 10.32
N SER A 232 -13.09 -8.62 11.42
CA SER A 232 -12.40 -7.87 12.49
C SER A 232 -11.19 -7.04 12.02
N PRO A 233 -10.31 -7.51 11.12
CA PRO A 233 -9.15 -6.72 10.66
C PRO A 233 -9.57 -5.59 9.72
N CYS A 234 -10.65 -5.79 8.95
CA CYS A 234 -11.20 -4.76 8.08
C CYS A 234 -11.82 -3.63 8.91
N LEU A 235 -12.52 -3.96 9.99
CA LEU A 235 -13.11 -2.99 10.90
C LEU A 235 -12.04 -2.17 11.64
N SER A 236 -10.99 -2.83 12.16
CA SER A 236 -9.89 -2.12 12.81
C SER A 236 -9.11 -1.23 11.83
N ALA A 237 -8.94 -1.67 10.57
CA ALA A 237 -8.36 -0.86 9.52
C ALA A 237 -9.18 0.38 9.22
N ALA A 238 -10.50 0.24 9.08
CA ALA A 238 -11.41 1.37 8.87
C ALA A 238 -11.35 2.37 10.04
N LEU A 239 -11.35 1.89 11.29
CA LEU A 239 -11.21 2.73 12.47
C LEU A 239 -9.87 3.47 12.51
N LEU A 240 -8.77 2.79 12.18
CA LEU A 240 -7.44 3.39 12.12
C LEU A 240 -7.37 4.48 11.04
N ILE A 241 -7.91 4.23 9.85
CA ILE A 241 -7.97 5.21 8.76
C ILE A 241 -8.78 6.43 9.20
N LEU A 242 -9.96 6.23 9.80
CA LEU A 242 -10.80 7.32 10.31
C LEU A 242 -10.07 8.12 11.39
N PHE A 243 -9.39 7.45 12.33
CA PHE A 243 -8.60 8.10 13.36
C PHE A 243 -7.45 8.93 12.76
N CYS A 244 -6.72 8.41 11.78
CA CYS A 244 -5.65 9.12 11.10
C CYS A 244 -6.16 10.37 10.37
N VAL A 245 -7.26 10.25 9.61
CA VAL A 245 -7.83 11.37 8.85
C VAL A 245 -8.40 12.43 9.80
N ALA A 246 -9.11 12.03 10.86
CA ALA A 246 -9.62 12.93 11.87
C ALA A 246 -8.50 13.62 12.67
N GLY A 247 -7.48 12.85 13.08
CA GLY A 247 -6.29 13.35 13.76
C GLY A 247 -5.56 14.40 12.93
N ALA A 248 -5.29 14.11 11.65
CA ALA A 248 -4.67 15.06 10.74
C ALA A 248 -5.53 16.33 10.55
N SER A 249 -6.85 16.18 10.44
CA SER A 249 -7.79 17.29 10.28
C SER A 249 -7.80 18.23 11.51
N THR A 250 -7.79 17.67 12.72
CA THR A 250 -7.76 18.47 13.96
C THR A 250 -6.42 19.17 14.16
N LEU A 251 -5.30 18.51 13.87
CA LEU A 251 -3.96 19.10 13.96
C LEU A 251 -3.79 20.28 12.99
N MET A 252 -4.29 20.13 11.76
CA MET A 252 -4.31 21.22 10.77
C MET A 252 -5.23 22.37 11.18
N GLY A 253 -6.30 22.12 11.92
CA GLY A 253 -7.18 23.17 12.44
C GLY A 253 -6.65 23.91 13.68
N ARG A 254 -5.83 23.24 14.51
CA ARG A 254 -5.29 23.82 15.76
C ARG A 254 -3.99 24.59 15.56
N ASN A 255 -3.20 24.23 14.56
CA ASN A 255 -2.03 25.02 14.18
C ASN A 255 -2.48 26.30 13.50
N LYS A 256 -2.76 27.34 14.31
CA LYS A 256 -2.60 28.73 13.86
C LYS A 256 -1.15 28.83 13.40
N LEU A 257 -0.98 28.84 12.09
CA LEU A 257 0.33 28.87 11.43
C LEU A 257 1.12 30.08 11.98
N PRO A 258 2.44 29.94 12.21
CA PRO A 258 3.23 30.98 12.87
C PRO A 258 3.09 32.29 12.11
N LYS A 259 2.74 33.36 12.83
CA LYS A 259 2.70 34.73 12.29
C LYS A 259 4.06 35.16 11.77
#